data_AF-A0A7M3ZR58-F1
#
_entry.id   AF-A0A7M3ZR58-F1
#
_cell.length_a   1.000
_cell.length_b   1.000
_cell.length_c   1.000
_cell.angle_alpha   90.00
_cell.angle_beta   90.00
_cell.angle_gamma   90.00
#
_symmetry.space_group_name_H-M   'P 1'
#
loop_
_entity.id
_entity.type
_entity.pdbx_description
1 polymer ?
#
loop_
_entity_poly.entity_id
_entity_poly.type
_entity_poly.pdbx_seq_one_letter_code
_entity_poly.pdbx_strand_id
1 'polypeptide(L)' 'MLVDDASLLETAAGLASMWSSWGPHTKEATKHLLHVQTDNDFSSHLDHERTLIEAAGTTEAFREGVAAFLEKRQPSFE' A
#
# COMPACT_ATOMS: atom_id res chain seq x y z
N MET A 1 -3.90 13.76 9.07
CA MET A 1 -4.07 13.65 10.53
C MET A 1 -3.40 14.88 11.13
N LEU A 2 -4.13 15.68 11.89
CA LEU A 2 -3.54 16.82 12.61
C LEU A 2 -2.93 16.27 13.92
N VAL A 3 -1.71 16.68 14.25
CA VAL A 3 -1.03 16.31 15.50
C VAL A 3 -0.41 17.55 16.14
N ASP A 4 -0.14 17.47 17.45
CA ASP A 4 0.62 18.50 18.16
C ASP A 4 2.05 18.59 17.62
N ASP A 5 2.62 19.79 17.68
CA ASP A 5 3.98 20.09 17.18
C ASP A 5 5.05 19.18 17.81
N ALA A 6 4.93 18.95 19.12
CA ALA A 6 5.85 18.07 19.87
C ALA A 6 5.85 16.61 19.36
N SER A 7 4.75 16.16 18.74
CA SER A 7 4.57 14.79 18.25
C SER A 7 4.78 14.66 16.75
N LEU A 8 5.07 15.76 16.05
CA LEU A 8 5.13 15.81 14.58
C LEU A 8 6.16 14.83 14.00
N LEU A 9 7.40 14.89 14.50
CA LEU A 9 8.49 14.06 13.98
C LEU A 9 8.30 12.58 14.30
N GLU A 10 7.88 12.27 15.53
CA GLU A 10 7.57 10.89 15.93
C GLU A 10 6.47 10.30 15.07
N THR A 11 5.38 11.05 14.86
CA THR A 11 4.26 10.61 14.03
C THR A 11 4.70 10.39 12.58
N ALA A 12 5.46 11.32 12.01
CA ALA A 12 5.95 11.20 10.64
C ALA A 12 6.85 9.98 10.45
N ALA A 13 7.77 9.73 11.40
CA ALA A 13 8.64 8.56 11.37
C ALA A 13 7.86 7.24 11.54
N GLY A 14 6.84 7.24 12.40
CA GLY A 14 5.94 6.09 12.58
C GLY A 14 5.15 5.77 11.31
N LEU A 15 4.61 6.79 10.64
CA LEU A 15 3.94 6.64 9.34
C LEU A 15 4.89 6.10 8.26
N ALA A 16 6.09 6.66 8.17
CA ALA A 16 7.09 6.19 7.21
C ALA A 16 7.48 4.74 7.46
N SER A 17 7.65 4.35 8.73
CA SER A 17 7.94 2.97 9.13
C SER A 17 6.80 2.03 8.76
N MET A 18 5.54 2.42 9.02
CA MET A 18 4.36 1.65 8.64
C MET A 18 4.25 1.48 7.11
N TRP A 19 4.46 2.55 6.33
CA TRP A 19 4.43 2.45 4.87
C TRP A 19 5.59 1.62 4.32
N SER A 20 6.74 1.64 5.00
CA SER A 20 7.90 0.84 4.59
C SER A 20 7.62 -0.65 4.68
N SER A 21 6.77 -1.09 5.61
CA SER A 21 6.46 -2.50 5.84
C SER A 21 5.44 -3.10 4.87
N TRP A 22 4.91 -2.31 3.92
CA TRP A 22 4.00 -2.83 2.90
C TRP A 22 4.75 -3.62 1.83
N GLY A 23 4.06 -4.61 1.24
CA GLY A 23 4.58 -5.39 0.13
C GLY A 23 5.07 -4.51 -1.04
N PRO A 24 6.17 -4.87 -1.71
CA PRO A 24 6.79 -4.04 -2.74
C PRO A 24 5.84 -3.60 -3.85
N HIS A 25 5.10 -4.55 -4.43
CA HIS A 25 4.13 -4.27 -5.50
C HIS A 25 2.96 -3.40 -5.02
N THR A 26 2.44 -3.63 -3.81
CA THR A 26 1.36 -2.81 -3.25
C THR A 26 1.79 -1.36 -3.11
N LYS A 27 3.00 -1.12 -2.60
CA LYS A 27 3.56 0.23 -2.41
C LYS A 27 3.75 0.96 -3.74
N GLU A 28 4.33 0.28 -4.73
CA GLU A 28 4.53 0.82 -6.08
C GLU A 28 3.19 1.14 -6.75
N ALA A 29 2.28 0.17 -6.80
CA ALA A 29 0.97 0.31 -7.44
C ALA A 29 0.15 1.44 -6.81
N THR A 30 0.14 1.54 -5.47
CA THR A 30 -0.58 2.59 -4.75
C THR A 30 -0.03 3.98 -5.09
N LYS A 31 1.30 4.13 -5.12
CA LYS A 31 1.94 5.39 -5.51
C LYS A 31 1.62 5.76 -6.96
N HIS A 32 1.64 4.79 -7.86
CA HIS A 32 1.32 4.99 -9.27
C HIS A 32 -0.14 5.45 -9.45
N LEU A 33 -1.09 4.75 -8.83
CA LEU A 33 -2.52 5.12 -8.85
C LEU A 33 -2.73 6.54 -8.33
N LEU A 34 -2.13 6.90 -7.20
CA LEU A 34 -2.22 8.26 -6.66
C LEU A 34 -1.66 9.32 -7.61
N HIS A 35 -0.64 8.99 -8.41
CA HIS A 35 -0.05 9.90 -9.37
C HIS A 35 -0.97 10.14 -10.58
N VAL A 36 -1.61 9.09 -11.10
CA VAL A 36 -2.45 9.17 -12.31
C VAL A 36 -3.92 9.51 -12.04
N GLN A 37 -4.33 9.61 -10.78
CA GLN A 37 -5.74 9.80 -10.41
C GLN A 37 -6.37 11.10 -10.96
N THR A 38 -5.57 12.15 -11.14
CA THR A 38 -6.04 13.45 -11.65
C THR A 38 -6.13 13.50 -13.16
N ASP A 39 -5.45 12.57 -13.84
CA ASP A 39 -5.34 12.54 -15.30
C ASP A 39 -6.38 11.57 -15.90
N ASN A 40 -6.81 10.58 -15.12
CA ASN A 40 -7.82 9.61 -15.53
C ASN A 40 -9.23 10.09 -15.17
N ASP A 41 -10.20 9.80 -16.02
CA ASP A 41 -11.59 9.81 -15.59
C ASP A 41 -11.87 8.66 -14.60
N PHE A 42 -13.01 8.75 -13.92
CA PHE A 42 -13.36 7.81 -12.85
C PHE A 42 -13.41 6.34 -13.34
N SER A 43 -13.99 6.09 -14.52
CA SER A 43 -14.10 4.72 -15.05
C SER A 43 -12.73 4.15 -15.37
N SER A 44 -11.90 4.93 -16.06
CA SER A 44 -10.55 4.56 -16.46
C SER A 44 -9.66 4.33 -15.23
N HIS A 45 -9.87 5.11 -14.17
CA HIS A 45 -9.15 4.93 -12.91
C HIS A 45 -9.51 3.60 -12.23
N LEU A 46 -10.81 3.26 -12.14
CA LEU A 46 -11.26 1.98 -11.58
C LEU A 46 -10.76 0.78 -12.38
N ASP A 47 -10.74 0.88 -13.71
CA ASP A 47 -10.18 -0.16 -14.57
C ASP A 47 -8.68 -0.36 -14.29
N HIS A 48 -7.93 0.74 -14.09
CA HIS A 48 -6.52 0.71 -13.70
C HIS A 48 -6.30 0.08 -12.32
N GLU A 49 -7.10 0.46 -11.32
CA GLU A 49 -7.05 -0.12 -9.97
C GLU A 49 -7.23 -1.63 -10.02
N ARG A 50 -8.27 -2.11 -10.72
CA ARG A 50 -8.54 -3.54 -10.88
C ARG A 50 -7.34 -4.27 -11.48
N THR A 51 -6.77 -3.78 -12.58
CA THR A 51 -5.62 -4.43 -13.23
C THR A 51 -4.43 -4.55 -12.27
N LEU A 52 -4.12 -3.51 -11.51
CA LEU A 52 -2.99 -3.54 -10.58
C LEU A 52 -3.25 -4.43 -9.36
N ILE A 53 -4.49 -4.48 -8.86
CA ILE A 53 -4.90 -5.38 -7.77
C ILE A 53 -4.83 -6.84 -8.23
N GLU A 54 -5.34 -7.16 -9.42
CA GLU A 54 -5.27 -8.51 -10.01
C GLU A 54 -3.81 -8.95 -10.20
N ALA A 55 -2.96 -8.07 -10.75
CA ALA A 55 -1.54 -8.35 -10.89
C ALA A 55 -0.86 -8.61 -9.54
N ALA A 56 -1.12 -7.76 -8.53
CA ALA A 56 -0.60 -7.95 -7.18
C ALA A 56 -1.05 -9.30 -6.58
N GLY A 57 -2.30 -9.71 -6.85
CA GLY A 57 -2.88 -11.00 -6.43
C GLY A 57 -2.09 -12.24 -6.89
N THR A 58 -1.29 -12.12 -7.95
CA THR A 58 -0.47 -13.22 -8.49
C THR A 58 0.91 -13.34 -7.84
N THR A 59 1.28 -12.43 -6.94
CA THR A 59 2.64 -12.35 -6.37
C THR A 59 2.81 -13.19 -5.10
N GLU A 60 4.04 -13.63 -4.83
CA GLU A 60 4.39 -14.31 -3.57
C GLU A 60 4.17 -13.40 -2.35
N ALA A 61 4.45 -12.09 -2.49
CA ALA A 61 4.17 -11.11 -1.46
C ALA A 61 2.67 -11.05 -1.10
N PHE A 62 1.78 -11.14 -2.09
CA PHE A 62 0.34 -11.21 -1.82
C PHE A 62 -0.04 -12.51 -1.11
N ARG A 63 0.50 -13.65 -1.55
CA ARG A 63 0.28 -14.94 -0.87
C ARG A 63 0.70 -14.88 0.61
N GLU A 64 1.88 -14.33 0.88
CA GLU A 64 2.40 -14.14 2.24
C GLU A 64 1.51 -13.19 3.06
N GLY A 65 1.07 -12.07 2.46
CA GLY A 65 0.14 -11.16 3.12
C GLY A 65 -1.16 -11.84 3.56
N VAL A 66 -1.73 -12.69 2.69
CA VAL A 66 -2.93 -13.48 2.99
C VAL A 66 -2.64 -14.53 4.07
N ALA A 67 -1.53 -15.27 3.97
CA ALA A 67 -1.15 -16.29 4.94
C ALA A 67 -0.94 -15.68 6.33
N ALA A 68 -0.17 -14.59 6.41
CA ALA A 68 0.09 -13.87 7.65
C ALA A 68 -1.20 -13.33 8.30
N PHE A 69 -2.12 -12.81 7.49
CA PHE A 69 -3.43 -12.35 7.95
C PHE A 69 -4.26 -13.50 8.57
N LEU A 70 -4.36 -14.64 7.88
CA LEU A 70 -5.09 -15.81 8.36
C LEU A 70 -4.48 -16.38 9.64
N GLU A 71 -3.15 -16.37 9.74
CA GLU A 71 -2.38 -16.84 10.90
C GLU A 71 -2.27 -15.80 12.03
N LYS A 72 -2.80 -14.58 11.84
CA LYS A 72 -2.73 -13.45 12.79
C LYS A 72 -1.29 -13.09 13.20
N ARG A 73 -0.37 -13.17 12.26
CA ARG A 73 1.04 -12.77 12.42
C ARG A 73 1.38 -11.59 11.53
N GLN A 74 2.52 -10.96 11.77
CA GLN A 74 3.06 -9.95 10.86
C GLN A 74 3.56 -10.62 9.57
N PRO A 75 3.27 -10.05 8.39
CA PRO A 75 3.81 -10.55 7.13
C PRO A 75 5.30 -10.22 7.00
N SER A 76 6.05 -11.10 6.34
CA SER A 76 7.46 -10.91 6.00
C SER A 76 7.59 -10.77 4.49
N PHE A 77 7.70 -9.53 4.01
CA PHE A 77 8.01 -9.26 2.61
C PHE A 77 9.52 -9.15 2.46
N GLU A 78 10.14 -10.11 1.77
CA GLU A 78 11.56 -10.08 1.39
C GLU A 78 11.90 -8.91 0.46
#